data_AF-A0A1C5KNX5-F1
#
_entry.id   AF-A0A1C5KNX5-F1
#
_cell.length_a   1.000
_cell.length_b   1.000
_cell.length_c   1.000
_cell.angle_alpha   90.00
_cell.angle_beta   90.00
_cell.angle_gamma   90.00
#
_symmetry.space_group_name_H-M   'P 1'
#
loop_
_entity.id
_entity.type
_entity.pdbx_description
1 polymer ?
#
loop_
_entity_poly.entity_id
_entity_poly.type
_entity_poly.pdbx_seq_one_letter_code
_entity_poly.pdbx_strand_id
1 'polypeptide(L)'
;MSRFLVCGLDDESYSNADYTICNTIEDAVDAAAENVKSYLGLDYDPELFLEYDHDKIRCSCKLEGSFYVNVILEIGLEDCHLGILHKAYEGVDFSLMSAGTEAECFRKMRKECRNYARISYQEYENQAIADDGVSYWVWDVIDTNLIKRK
;
A
#
# COMPACT_ATOMS: atom_id res chain seq x y z
N MET A 1 -10.93 -0.99 17.86
CA MET A 1 -10.70 0.43 17.56
C MET A 1 -10.33 0.53 16.10
N SER A 2 -10.76 1.57 15.39
CA SER A 2 -10.23 1.84 14.06
C SER A 2 -8.74 2.19 14.16
N ARG A 3 -7.93 1.63 13.26
CA ARG A 3 -6.54 2.00 13.04
C ARG A 3 -6.37 2.43 11.58
N PHE A 4 -5.23 2.99 11.25
CA PHE A 4 -4.93 3.44 9.90
C PHE A 4 -3.71 2.69 9.36
N LEU A 5 -3.83 2.14 8.16
CA LEU A 5 -2.72 1.55 7.42
C LEU A 5 -2.24 2.59 6.40
N VAL A 6 -1.00 3.04 6.56
CA VAL A 6 -0.30 3.89 5.59
C VAL A 6 0.43 2.97 4.62
N CYS A 7 -0.01 2.94 3.37
CA CYS A 7 0.62 2.19 2.29
C CYS A 7 1.43 3.15 1.43
N GLY A 8 2.75 2.97 1.37
CA GLY A 8 3.67 3.80 0.59
C GLY A 8 4.17 3.08 -0.66
N LEU A 9 4.32 3.82 -1.76
CA LEU A 9 4.96 3.33 -2.98
C LEU A 9 5.80 4.44 -3.60
N ASP A 10 7.05 4.09 -3.90
CA ASP A 10 7.97 4.95 -4.63
C ASP A 10 7.96 4.67 -6.16
N ASP A 11 8.73 5.48 -6.88
CA ASP A 11 8.81 5.47 -8.33
C ASP A 11 9.90 4.55 -8.90
N GLU A 12 10.58 3.76 -8.07
CA GLU A 12 11.59 2.77 -8.48
C GLU A 12 11.18 1.33 -8.14
N SER A 13 10.46 1.14 -7.03
CA SER A 13 10.18 -0.15 -6.39
C SER A 13 8.71 -0.56 -6.52
N TYR A 14 8.21 -0.62 -7.75
CA TYR A 14 6.77 -0.78 -8.06
C TYR A 14 6.09 -2.03 -7.45
N SER A 15 6.84 -3.08 -7.13
CA SER A 15 6.32 -4.29 -6.48
C SER A 15 6.43 -4.27 -4.96
N ASN A 16 7.17 -3.33 -4.37
CA ASN A 16 7.54 -3.38 -2.96
C ASN A 16 6.95 -2.16 -2.25
N ALA A 17 5.71 -2.31 -1.76
CA ALA A 17 5.08 -1.28 -0.97
C ALA A 17 5.56 -1.28 0.48
N ASP A 18 5.61 -0.09 1.07
CA ASP A 18 5.86 0.11 2.50
C ASP A 18 4.55 0.15 3.27
N TYR A 19 4.55 -0.37 4.49
CA TYR A 19 3.36 -0.38 5.36
C TYR A 19 3.68 0.16 6.76
N THR A 20 2.82 1.02 7.28
CA THR A 20 2.87 1.49 8.68
C THR A 20 1.46 1.51 9.29
N ILE A 21 1.31 1.00 10.50
CA ILE A 21 0.04 1.06 11.25
C ILE A 21 0.09 2.22 12.24
N CYS A 22 -0.92 3.07 12.20
CA CYS A 22 -1.09 4.23 13.07
C CYS A 22 -2.41 4.15 13.85
N ASN A 23 -2.45 4.76 15.04
CA ASN A 23 -3.64 4.77 15.89
C ASN A 23 -4.61 5.92 15.58
N THR A 24 -4.10 7.03 15.04
CA THR A 24 -4.88 8.21 14.67
C THR A 24 -4.64 8.60 13.21
N ILE A 25 -5.54 9.41 12.67
CA ILE A 25 -5.39 9.91 11.30
C ILE A 25 -4.26 10.93 11.22
N GLU A 26 -4.04 11.72 12.27
CA GLU A 26 -2.91 12.62 12.39
C GLU A 26 -1.57 11.86 12.33
N ASP A 27 -1.44 10.79 13.12
CA ASP A 27 -0.23 9.93 13.09
C ASP A 27 -0.01 9.29 11.71
N ALA A 28 -1.08 8.98 10.99
CA ALA A 28 -1.02 8.40 9.64
C ALA A 28 -0.53 9.43 8.61
N VAL A 29 -0.97 10.68 8.70
CA VAL A 29 -0.48 11.77 7.84
C VAL A 29 0.99 12.09 8.15
N ASP A 30 1.37 12.10 9.43
CA ASP A 30 2.75 12.30 9.85
C ASP A 30 3.68 11.16 9.37
N ALA A 31 3.20 9.92 9.42
CA ALA A 31 3.91 8.77 8.84
C ALA A 31 4.08 8.89 7.31
N ALA A 32 3.05 9.35 6.60
CA ALA A 32 3.14 9.60 5.17
C ALA A 32 4.20 10.67 4.83
N ALA A 33 4.26 11.76 5.62
CA ALA A 33 5.27 12.81 5.46
C ALA A 33 6.70 12.28 5.71
N GLU A 34 6.87 11.46 6.75
CA GLU A 34 8.16 10.82 7.03
C GLU A 34 8.61 9.86 5.94
N ASN A 35 7.70 9.07 5.36
CA ASN A 35 8.03 8.16 4.26
C ASN A 35 8.59 8.96 3.06
N VAL A 36 7.92 10.05 2.69
CA VAL A 36 8.37 10.96 1.63
C VAL A 36 9.74 11.55 1.98
N LYS A 37 9.89 12.08 3.19
CA LYS A 37 11.14 12.69 3.66
C LYS A 37 12.30 11.71 3.61
N SER A 38 12.09 10.48 4.08
CA SER A 38 13.10 9.42 4.09
C SER A 38 13.49 8.98 2.69
N TYR A 39 12.51 8.76 1.80
CA TYR A 39 12.77 8.32 0.44
C TYR A 39 13.52 9.37 -0.38
N LEU A 40 13.07 10.63 -0.31
CA LEU A 40 13.64 11.74 -1.08
C LEU A 40 14.87 12.37 -0.41
N GLY A 41 15.28 11.90 0.78
CA GLY A 41 16.43 12.41 1.51
C GLY A 41 16.30 13.87 1.93
N LEU A 42 15.07 14.32 2.24
CA LEU A 42 14.79 15.71 2.60
C LEU A 42 15.16 16.00 4.06
N ASP A 43 15.71 17.18 4.32
CA ASP A 43 15.97 17.69 5.68
C ASP A 43 14.83 18.56 6.23
N TYR A 44 13.85 18.89 5.39
CA TYR A 44 12.63 19.62 5.72
C TYR A 44 11.39 18.73 5.61
N ASP A 45 10.25 19.25 6.06
CA ASP A 45 8.98 18.54 5.98
C ASP A 45 8.35 18.80 4.60
N PRO A 46 8.09 17.75 3.79
CA PRO A 46 7.60 17.91 2.44
C PRO A 46 6.17 18.47 2.43
N GLU A 47 5.86 19.30 1.44
CA GLU A 47 4.48 19.67 1.15
C GLU A 47 3.77 18.46 0.52
N LEU A 48 2.74 17.96 1.19
CA LEU A 48 1.93 16.84 0.73
C LEU A 48 0.66 17.34 0.05
N PHE A 49 0.37 16.80 -1.13
CA PHE A 49 -0.93 16.94 -1.77
C PHE A 49 -1.87 15.86 -1.23
N LEU A 50 -2.91 16.30 -0.51
CA LEU A 50 -3.92 15.43 0.08
C LEU A 50 -5.16 15.38 -0.80
N GLU A 51 -5.55 14.18 -1.20
CA GLU A 51 -6.81 13.89 -1.88
C GLU A 51 -7.64 12.96 -1.01
N TYR A 52 -8.89 13.36 -0.72
CA TYR A 52 -9.82 12.59 0.08
C TYR A 52 -10.77 11.86 -0.87
N ASP A 53 -10.71 10.53 -0.88
CA ASP A 53 -11.56 9.69 -1.70
C ASP A 53 -12.30 8.71 -0.79
N HIS A 54 -13.57 9.01 -0.50
CA HIS A 54 -14.46 8.18 0.32
C HIS A 54 -13.83 7.62 1.61
N ASP A 55 -13.28 6.39 1.54
CA ASP A 55 -12.73 5.59 2.63
C ASP A 55 -11.19 5.64 2.73
N LYS A 56 -10.53 6.43 1.89
CA LYS A 56 -9.07 6.59 1.87
C LYS A 56 -8.62 8.04 1.75
N ILE A 57 -7.41 8.29 2.24
CA ILE A 57 -6.70 9.55 2.03
C ILE A 57 -5.45 9.24 1.21
N ARG A 58 -5.33 9.88 0.05
CA ARG A 58 -4.13 9.83 -0.76
C ARG A 58 -3.23 11.00 -0.41
N CYS A 59 -1.99 10.72 -0.05
CA CYS A 59 -0.97 11.73 0.23
C CYS A 59 0.17 11.57 -0.78
N SER A 60 0.36 12.53 -1.68
CA SER A 60 1.40 12.44 -2.70
C SER A 60 2.38 13.60 -2.62
N CYS A 61 3.63 13.34 -2.98
CA CYS A 61 4.65 14.36 -3.18
C CYS A 61 5.34 14.09 -4.51
N LYS A 62 5.58 15.17 -5.27
CA LYS A 62 6.28 15.12 -6.56
C LYS A 62 7.37 16.17 -6.57
N LEU A 63 8.61 15.72 -6.77
CA LEU A 63 9.76 16.56 -7.04
C LEU A 63 10.22 16.34 -8.49
N GLU A 64 11.14 17.16 -8.99
CA GLU A 64 11.62 17.04 -10.37
C GLU A 64 12.18 15.63 -10.65
N GLY A 65 11.43 14.84 -11.42
CA GLY A 65 11.83 13.49 -11.82
C GLY A 65 11.45 12.37 -10.86
N SER A 66 10.95 12.68 -9.65
CA SER A 66 10.58 11.66 -8.66
C SER A 66 9.24 11.90 -7.98
N PHE A 67 8.56 10.83 -7.61
CA PHE A 67 7.33 10.91 -6.82
C PHE A 67 7.29 9.83 -5.75
N TYR A 68 6.56 10.12 -4.68
CA TYR A 68 6.20 9.14 -3.67
C TYR A 68 4.72 9.29 -3.34
N VAL A 69 4.02 8.16 -3.27
CA VAL A 69 2.59 8.10 -3.03
C VAL A 69 2.33 7.31 -1.77
N ASN A 70 1.55 7.89 -0.87
CA ASN A 70 0.94 7.16 0.23
C ASN A 70 -0.58 7.08 0.01
N VAL A 71 -1.17 5.98 0.40
CA VAL A 71 -2.62 5.83 0.57
C VAL A 71 -2.88 5.34 1.99
N ILE A 72 -3.68 6.10 2.72
CA ILE A 72 -4.10 5.81 4.10
C ILE A 72 -5.45 5.13 4.04
N LEU A 73 -5.53 3.91 4.58
CA LEU A 73 -6.74 3.10 4.66
C LEU A 73 -7.17 2.96 6.12
N GLU A 74 -8.45 3.19 6.43
CA GLU A 74 -9.00 2.84 7.74
C GLU A 74 -9.18 1.31 7.84
N ILE A 75 -8.62 0.69 8.88
CA ILE A 75 -8.69 -0.74 9.13
C ILE A 75 -9.32 -1.04 10.50
N GLY A 76 -10.21 -2.03 10.52
CA GLY A 76 -11.01 -2.36 11.71
C GLY A 76 -10.49 -3.49 12.60
N LEU A 77 -9.32 -4.08 12.30
CA LEU A 77 -8.82 -5.28 12.97
C LEU A 77 -7.39 -5.08 13.51
N GLU A 78 -7.16 -5.58 14.73
CA GLU A 78 -5.82 -5.70 15.33
C GLU A 78 -5.39 -7.18 15.27
N ASP A 79 -4.09 -7.40 15.03
CA ASP A 79 -3.42 -8.71 15.09
C ASP A 79 -4.01 -9.77 14.14
N CYS A 80 -4.14 -9.39 12.87
CA CYS A 80 -4.58 -10.27 11.78
C CYS A 80 -3.66 -10.18 10.55
N HIS A 81 -3.98 -10.95 9.52
CA HIS A 81 -3.41 -10.78 8.19
C HIS A 81 -4.30 -9.87 7.35
N LEU A 82 -3.68 -9.01 6.54
CA LEU A 82 -4.35 -8.18 5.55
C LEU A 82 -3.95 -8.64 4.15
N GLY A 83 -4.91 -8.69 3.24
CA GLY A 83 -4.69 -8.81 1.82
C GLY A 83 -4.81 -7.42 1.20
N ILE A 84 -3.72 -6.87 0.69
CA ILE A 84 -3.66 -5.56 0.07
C ILE A 84 -3.50 -5.76 -1.43
N LEU A 85 -4.25 -5.01 -2.23
CA LEU A 85 -4.01 -4.87 -3.66
C LEU A 85 -3.44 -3.48 -3.89
N HIS A 86 -2.34 -3.37 -4.61
CA HIS A 86 -1.90 -2.10 -5.16
C HIS A 86 -1.70 -2.14 -6.66
N LYS A 87 -1.98 -1.00 -7.26
CA LYS A 87 -1.71 -0.70 -8.66
C LYS A 87 -0.48 0.18 -8.71
N ALA A 88 0.48 -0.14 -9.57
CA ALA A 88 1.64 0.73 -9.85
C ALA A 88 1.59 1.27 -11.29
N TYR A 89 2.42 2.28 -11.57
CA TYR A 89 2.41 3.13 -12.78
C TYR A 89 1.20 4.08 -12.85
N GLU A 90 0.31 3.89 -13.83
CA GLU A 90 -0.73 4.84 -14.12
C GLU A 90 -1.85 4.78 -13.08
N GLY A 91 -1.91 5.81 -12.22
CA GLY A 91 -2.88 5.87 -11.13
C GLY A 91 -2.54 4.91 -9.99
N VAL A 92 -1.35 5.10 -9.40
CA VAL A 92 -0.93 4.36 -8.20
C VAL A 92 -2.03 4.39 -7.15
N ASP A 93 -2.46 3.24 -6.67
CA ASP A 93 -3.57 3.14 -5.71
C ASP A 93 -3.46 1.89 -4.85
N PHE A 94 -4.12 1.90 -3.69
CA PHE A 94 -4.16 0.78 -2.76
C PHE A 94 -5.60 0.45 -2.36
N SER A 95 -5.85 -0.82 -2.08
CA SER A 95 -7.16 -1.31 -1.65
C SER A 95 -7.02 -2.47 -0.67
N LEU A 96 -7.78 -2.41 0.43
CA LEU A 96 -7.91 -3.54 1.35
C LEU A 96 -8.84 -4.60 0.73
N MET A 97 -8.27 -5.73 0.33
CA MET A 97 -9.03 -6.84 -0.24
C MET A 97 -9.62 -7.72 0.85
N SER A 98 -8.86 -8.05 1.88
CA SER A 98 -9.32 -8.92 2.96
C SER A 98 -8.60 -8.61 4.26
N ALA A 99 -9.26 -8.93 5.37
CA ALA A 99 -8.66 -8.89 6.69
C ALA A 99 -9.16 -10.10 7.49
N GLY A 100 -8.24 -10.84 8.11
CA GLY A 100 -8.59 -12.09 8.80
C GLY A 100 -7.39 -13.02 8.94
N THR A 101 -7.59 -14.31 8.66
CA THR A 101 -6.51 -15.31 8.71
C THR A 101 -5.63 -15.25 7.47
N GLU A 102 -4.37 -15.67 7.61
CA GLU A 102 -3.42 -15.83 6.51
C GLU A 102 -4.03 -16.62 5.34
N ALA A 103 -4.65 -17.77 5.65
CA ALA A 103 -5.27 -18.64 4.66
C ALA A 103 -6.43 -17.96 3.91
N GLU A 104 -7.21 -17.10 4.56
CA GLU A 104 -8.28 -16.34 3.91
C GLU A 104 -7.73 -15.29 2.95
N CYS A 105 -6.67 -14.58 3.34
CA CYS A 105 -6.00 -13.60 2.50
C CYS A 105 -5.39 -14.28 1.27
N PHE A 106 -4.64 -15.37 1.44
CA PHE A 106 -4.09 -16.13 0.29
C PHE A 106 -5.16 -16.68 -0.63
N ARG A 107 -6.27 -17.18 -0.07
CA ARG A 107 -7.39 -17.67 -0.88
C ARG A 107 -7.99 -16.54 -1.73
N LYS A 108 -8.11 -15.33 -1.18
CA LYS A 108 -8.63 -14.18 -1.92
C LYS A 108 -7.64 -13.70 -2.98
N MET A 109 -6.37 -13.52 -2.62
CA MET A 109 -5.27 -13.22 -3.55
C MET A 109 -5.31 -14.16 -4.77
N ARG A 110 -5.17 -15.49 -4.55
CA ARG A 110 -5.15 -16.48 -5.63
C ARG A 110 -6.46 -16.51 -6.45
N LYS A 111 -7.58 -16.10 -5.88
CA LYS A 111 -8.85 -16.01 -6.62
C LYS A 111 -8.84 -14.81 -7.57
N GLU A 112 -8.42 -13.65 -7.10
CA GLU A 112 -8.37 -12.41 -7.89
C GLU A 112 -7.30 -12.49 -8.98
N CYS A 113 -6.09 -12.94 -8.63
CA CYS A 113 -4.98 -13.04 -9.58
C CYS A 113 -5.26 -14.00 -10.74
N ARG A 114 -6.12 -15.02 -10.56
CA ARG A 114 -6.50 -15.96 -11.63
C ARG A 114 -7.15 -15.27 -12.83
N ASN A 115 -7.76 -14.11 -12.64
CA ASN A 115 -8.31 -13.31 -13.73
C ASN A 115 -7.19 -12.76 -14.66
N TYR A 116 -5.97 -12.63 -14.14
CA TYR A 116 -4.79 -12.11 -14.84
C TYR A 116 -3.83 -13.20 -15.32
N ALA A 117 -4.11 -14.48 -15.03
CA ALA A 117 -3.25 -15.62 -15.37
C ALA A 117 -2.97 -15.80 -16.88
N ARG A 118 -3.66 -15.05 -17.75
CA ARG A 118 -3.49 -15.09 -19.21
C ARG A 118 -2.50 -14.07 -19.76
N ILE A 119 -1.97 -13.15 -18.94
CA ILE A 119 -1.10 -12.06 -19.40
C ILE A 119 0.36 -12.33 -18.98
N SER A 120 0.71 -11.99 -17.74
CA SER A 120 2.02 -12.25 -17.13
C SER A 120 1.79 -12.31 -15.62
N TYR A 121 2.25 -13.39 -14.97
CA TYR A 121 1.88 -13.70 -13.61
C TYR A 121 3.02 -14.38 -12.85
N GLN A 122 3.30 -13.91 -11.63
CA GLN A 122 4.29 -14.50 -10.73
C GLN A 122 3.73 -14.58 -9.30
N GLU A 123 3.82 -15.75 -8.68
CA GLU A 123 3.51 -15.95 -7.25
C GLU A 123 4.81 -16.09 -6.46
N TYR A 124 4.86 -15.39 -5.33
CA TYR A 124 5.85 -15.52 -4.28
C TYR A 124 5.18 -16.04 -3.00
N GLU A 125 5.94 -16.15 -1.92
CA GLU A 125 5.45 -16.69 -0.66
C GLU A 125 4.26 -15.89 -0.10
N ASN A 126 4.39 -14.57 -0.05
CA ASN A 126 3.42 -13.64 0.52
C ASN A 126 2.90 -12.59 -0.48
N GLN A 127 3.21 -12.76 -1.77
CA GLN A 127 2.89 -11.78 -2.80
C GLN A 127 2.50 -12.47 -4.12
N ALA A 128 1.65 -11.83 -4.90
CA ALA A 128 1.45 -12.16 -6.30
C ALA A 128 1.50 -10.90 -7.16
N ILE A 129 2.10 -10.99 -8.34
CA ILE A 129 2.24 -9.88 -9.28
C ILE A 129 1.64 -10.27 -10.62
N ALA A 130 0.86 -9.37 -11.21
CA ALA A 130 0.45 -9.44 -12.60
C ALA A 130 0.84 -8.15 -13.34
N ASP A 131 1.32 -8.32 -14.57
CA ASP A 131 1.62 -7.24 -15.49
C ASP A 131 0.66 -7.34 -16.68
N ASP A 132 -0.17 -6.30 -16.88
CA ASP A 132 -1.13 -6.24 -17.99
C ASP A 132 -0.60 -5.49 -19.23
N GLY A 133 0.67 -5.07 -19.19
CA GLY A 133 1.32 -4.24 -20.22
C GLY A 133 1.08 -2.74 -20.06
N VAL A 134 0.26 -2.32 -19.09
CA VAL A 134 -0.04 -0.91 -18.76
C VAL A 134 0.26 -0.61 -17.29
N SER A 135 -0.03 -1.54 -16.40
CA SER A 135 0.11 -1.39 -14.96
C SER A 135 0.56 -2.70 -14.31
N TYR A 136 1.20 -2.57 -13.16
CA TYR A 136 1.47 -3.71 -12.29
C TYR A 136 0.36 -3.79 -11.27
N TRP A 137 -0.19 -4.98 -11.12
CA TRP A 137 -1.17 -5.33 -10.11
C TRP A 137 -0.48 -6.25 -9.12
N VAL A 138 -0.38 -5.81 -7.88
CA VAL A 138 0.37 -6.50 -6.85
C VAL A 138 -0.56 -6.79 -5.70
N TRP A 139 -0.58 -8.05 -5.28
CA TRP A 139 -1.34 -8.51 -4.14
C TRP A 139 -0.37 -8.92 -3.05
N ASP A 140 -0.41 -8.23 -1.93
CA ASP A 140 0.39 -8.53 -0.75
C ASP A 140 -0.47 -9.16 0.34
N VAL A 141 0.09 -10.19 1.00
CA VAL A 141 -0.44 -10.75 2.24
C VAL A 141 0.52 -10.35 3.37
N ILE A 142 0.05 -9.48 4.26
CA ILE A 142 0.87 -8.90 5.34
C ILE A 142 0.33 -9.28 6.71
N ASP A 143 1.23 -9.62 7.65
CA ASP A 143 0.91 -9.83 9.06
C ASP A 143 1.04 -8.51 9.83
N THR A 144 -0.06 -8.01 10.38
CA THR A 144 -0.09 -6.75 11.17
C THR A 144 0.76 -6.77 12.43
N ASN A 145 1.24 -7.93 12.87
CA ASN A 145 2.19 -8.06 13.97
C ASN A 145 3.64 -7.78 13.55
N LEU A 146 3.93 -7.86 12.25
CA LEU A 146 5.27 -7.66 11.69
C LEU A 146 5.47 -6.27 11.06
N ILE A 147 4.41 -5.46 11.00
CA ILE A 147 4.42 -4.12 10.41
C ILE A 147 4.88 -3.06 11.43
N LYS A 148 5.61 -2.03 10.96
CA LYS A 148 5.99 -0.85 11.74
C LYS A 148 4.75 -0.20 12.37
N ARG A 149 4.83 0.15 13.67
CA ARG A 149 3.76 0.82 14.41
C ARG A 149 4.19 2.24 14.82
N LYS A 150 3.26 3.18 14.72
CA LYS A 150 3.38 4.55 15.23
C LYS A 150 2.26 4.88 16.20
#